data_AF-A0A2E4KZV9-F1
#
_entry.id   AF-A0A2E4KZV9-F1
#
_cell.length_a   1.000
_cell.length_b   1.000
_cell.length_c   1.000
_cell.angle_alpha   90.00
_cell.angle_beta   90.00
_cell.angle_gamma   90.00
#
_symmetry.space_group_name_H-M   'P 1'
#
loop_
_entity.id
_entity.type
_entity.pdbx_description
1 polymer ?
#
loop_
_entity_poly.entity_id
_entity_poly.type
_entity_poly.pdbx_seq_one_letter_code
_entity_poly.pdbx_strand_id
1 'polypeptide(L)'
;MTRSFYFVVALLFSPGLVFGETETDPFERWNRAMFAFNQKADSYVLSPVAKGYRAITPKPVRTGVSNFFDNLGEPITAVNSVLQAKPGKAVRSLTRFIFNSTIGLFGLFDVAGAMGIEREREDLGQTLAYWGVGSGPYLVLPILGPSNLRDLGGRIGDRPLSPVDWQNEVGVTELMIA
;
A
#
# COMPACT_ATOMS: atom_id res chain seq x y z
N MET A 1 -15.37 -56.58 5.59
CA MET A 1 -16.52 -55.78 5.08
C MET A 1 -16.80 -54.61 6.02
N THR A 2 -15.90 -53.63 6.13
CA THR A 2 -15.99 -52.60 7.21
C THR A 2 -15.34 -51.26 6.85
N ARG A 3 -15.23 -50.90 5.57
CA ARG A 3 -14.66 -49.60 5.14
C ARG A 3 -15.61 -48.70 4.33
N SER A 4 -16.82 -49.15 4.01
CA SER A 4 -17.74 -48.41 3.13
C SER A 4 -18.83 -47.60 3.82
N PHE A 5 -18.84 -47.49 5.16
CA PHE A 5 -19.94 -46.80 5.87
C PHE A 5 -19.63 -45.36 6.31
N TYR A 6 -18.36 -44.95 6.32
CA TYR A 6 -17.97 -43.61 6.78
C TYR A 6 -18.01 -42.52 5.70
N PHE A 7 -18.19 -42.88 4.43
CA PHE A 7 -18.17 -41.90 3.34
C PHE A 7 -19.50 -41.17 3.12
N VAL A 8 -20.61 -41.66 3.67
CA VAL A 8 -21.95 -41.10 3.40
C VAL A 8 -22.39 -40.09 4.47
N VAL A 9 -21.82 -40.12 5.68
CA VAL A 9 -22.25 -39.24 6.79
C VAL A 9 -21.56 -37.87 6.79
N ALA A 10 -20.43 -37.71 6.08
CA ALA A 10 -19.70 -36.44 6.03
C ALA A 10 -20.34 -35.37 5.12
N LEU A 11 -21.39 -35.72 4.35
CA LEU A 11 -22.06 -34.80 3.42
C LEU A 11 -23.23 -34.01 4.03
N LEU A 12 -23.63 -34.31 5.27
CA LEU A 12 -24.78 -33.67 5.94
C LEU A 12 -24.41 -32.60 6.98
N PHE A 13 -23.12 -32.28 7.12
CA PHE A 13 -22.62 -31.28 8.07
C PHE A 13 -21.79 -30.18 7.36
N SER A 14 -22.22 -29.74 6.17
CA SER A 14 -21.77 -28.46 5.62
C SER A 14 -22.71 -27.36 6.12
N PRO A 15 -22.32 -26.56 7.13
CA PRO A 15 -23.07 -25.37 7.46
C PRO A 15 -22.87 -24.35 6.34
N GLY A 16 -23.97 -23.93 5.75
CA GLY A 16 -24.05 -22.69 4.99
C GLY A 16 -23.62 -22.77 3.53
N LEU A 17 -24.61 -22.64 2.65
CA LEU A 17 -24.48 -21.70 1.54
C LEU A 17 -23.86 -20.41 2.10
N VAL A 18 -22.55 -20.22 1.90
CA VAL A 18 -21.99 -18.87 1.90
C VAL A 18 -22.56 -18.25 0.64
N PHE A 19 -23.72 -17.60 0.78
CA PHE A 19 -24.06 -16.53 -0.13
C PHE A 19 -22.90 -15.55 0.00
N GLY A 20 -22.02 -15.52 -1.00
CA GLY A 20 -21.16 -14.37 -1.17
C GLY A 20 -22.13 -13.21 -1.26
N GLU A 21 -22.25 -12.42 -0.20
CA GLU A 21 -22.82 -11.09 -0.33
C GLU A 21 -22.02 -10.49 -1.48
N THR A 22 -22.68 -10.27 -2.61
CA THR A 22 -22.14 -9.37 -3.61
C THR A 22 -22.06 -8.06 -2.87
N GLU A 23 -20.89 -7.79 -2.28
CA GLU A 23 -20.55 -6.53 -1.65
C GLU A 23 -20.75 -5.51 -2.76
N THR A 24 -21.95 -4.96 -2.81
CA THR A 24 -22.44 -4.22 -3.95
C THR A 24 -21.75 -2.89 -3.82
N ASP A 25 -20.68 -2.69 -4.59
CA ASP A 25 -19.88 -1.48 -4.57
C ASP A 25 -20.83 -0.28 -4.71
N PRO A 26 -21.09 0.48 -3.63
CA PRO A 26 -22.07 1.56 -3.64
C PRO A 26 -21.70 2.66 -4.65
N PHE A 27 -20.43 2.72 -5.04
CA PHE A 27 -19.87 3.73 -5.91
C PHE A 27 -19.37 3.16 -7.25
N GLU A 28 -19.88 1.99 -7.69
CA GLU A 28 -19.41 1.32 -8.91
C GLU A 28 -19.36 2.25 -10.14
N ARG A 29 -20.42 3.04 -10.37
CA ARG A 29 -20.48 3.97 -11.51
C ARG A 29 -19.39 5.05 -11.44
N TRP A 30 -19.16 5.60 -10.25
CA TRP A 30 -18.09 6.57 -10.02
C TRP A 30 -16.72 5.91 -10.20
N ASN A 31 -16.54 4.74 -9.60
CA ASN A 31 -15.28 4.00 -9.61
C ASN A 31 -14.84 3.65 -11.04
N ARG A 32 -15.77 3.15 -11.87
CA ARG A 32 -15.51 2.88 -13.29
C ARG A 32 -15.18 4.14 -14.08
N ALA A 33 -15.91 5.24 -13.83
CA ALA A 33 -15.66 6.52 -14.52
C ALA A 33 -14.29 7.10 -14.17
N MET A 34 -13.93 7.12 -12.87
CA MET A 34 -12.62 7.59 -12.40
C MET A 34 -11.50 6.66 -12.84
N PHE A 35 -11.72 5.35 -12.89
CA PHE A 35 -10.75 4.41 -13.44
C PHE A 35 -10.46 4.69 -14.92
N ALA A 36 -11.51 4.93 -15.72
CA ALA A 36 -11.33 5.32 -17.13
C ALA A 36 -10.63 6.67 -17.28
N PHE A 37 -10.92 7.64 -16.41
CA PHE A 37 -10.20 8.91 -16.36
C PHE A 37 -8.72 8.70 -16.03
N ASN A 38 -8.39 7.91 -15.01
CA ASN A 38 -7.02 7.62 -14.60
C ASN A 38 -6.23 6.92 -15.71
N GLN A 39 -6.83 5.96 -16.41
CA GLN A 39 -6.18 5.32 -17.55
C GLN A 39 -5.87 6.32 -18.70
N LYS A 40 -6.78 7.27 -18.96
CA LYS A 40 -6.52 8.33 -19.93
C LYS A 40 -5.42 9.28 -19.44
N ALA A 41 -5.50 9.73 -18.19
CA ALA A 41 -4.47 10.58 -17.61
C ALA A 41 -3.10 9.90 -17.63
N ASP A 42 -3.04 8.60 -17.33
CA ASP A 42 -1.81 7.83 -17.40
C ASP A 42 -1.27 7.77 -18.84
N SER A 43 -2.07 7.30 -19.78
CA SER A 43 -1.64 7.14 -21.17
C SER A 43 -1.22 8.44 -21.86
N TYR A 44 -1.93 9.55 -21.61
CA TYR A 44 -1.68 10.83 -22.29
C TYR A 44 -0.73 11.77 -21.56
N VAL A 45 -0.63 11.68 -20.23
CA VAL A 45 0.13 12.65 -19.43
C VAL A 45 1.17 11.97 -18.56
N LEU A 46 0.76 11.08 -17.63
CA LEU A 46 1.68 10.57 -16.61
C LEU A 46 2.76 9.67 -17.20
N SER A 47 2.40 8.71 -18.06
CA SER A 47 3.33 7.81 -18.71
C SER A 47 4.32 8.54 -19.63
N PRO A 48 3.91 9.45 -20.52
CA PRO A 48 4.85 10.26 -21.32
C PRO A 48 5.80 11.10 -20.46
N VAL A 49 5.31 11.77 -19.41
CA VAL A 49 6.15 12.56 -18.48
C VAL A 49 7.14 11.66 -17.76
N ALA A 50 6.70 10.50 -17.25
CA ALA A 50 7.56 9.55 -16.57
C ALA A 50 8.65 8.98 -17.50
N LYS A 51 8.31 8.70 -18.77
CA LYS A 51 9.29 8.30 -19.80
C LYS A 51 10.28 9.43 -20.10
N GLY A 52 9.82 10.67 -20.23
CA GLY A 52 10.67 11.85 -20.41
C GLY A 52 11.65 12.03 -19.24
N TYR A 53 11.15 11.98 -18.01
CA TYR A 53 11.97 12.03 -16.79
C TYR A 53 13.03 10.92 -16.76
N ARG A 54 12.63 9.68 -17.12
CA ARG A 54 13.54 8.53 -17.22
C ARG A 54 14.61 8.70 -18.31
N ALA A 55 14.28 9.36 -19.42
CA ALA A 55 15.20 9.60 -20.52
C ALA A 55 16.25 10.66 -20.18
N ILE A 56 15.86 11.74 -19.50
CA ILE A 56 16.78 12.85 -19.16
C ILE A 56 17.55 12.63 -17.86
N THR A 57 17.01 11.82 -16.93
CA THR A 57 17.58 11.69 -15.57
C THR A 57 18.36 10.39 -15.43
N PRO A 58 19.66 10.44 -15.10
CA PRO A 58 20.47 9.26 -14.84
C PRO A 58 19.91 8.39 -13.71
N LYS A 59 20.11 7.06 -13.81
CA LYS A 59 19.62 6.09 -12.82
C LYS A 59 20.04 6.44 -11.37
N PRO A 60 21.30 6.85 -11.07
CA PRO A 60 21.70 7.17 -9.70
C PRO A 60 20.91 8.34 -9.09
N VAL A 61 20.63 9.37 -9.89
CA VAL A 61 19.85 10.53 -9.45
C VAL A 61 18.41 10.12 -9.16
N ARG A 62 17.80 9.32 -10.04
CA ARG A 62 16.43 8.80 -9.82
C ARG A 62 16.33 7.94 -8.56
N THR A 63 17.31 7.07 -8.35
CA THR A 63 17.40 6.25 -7.14
C THR A 63 17.58 7.12 -5.90
N GLY A 64 18.45 8.12 -5.94
CA GLY A 64 18.65 9.03 -4.81
C GLY A 64 17.40 9.81 -4.43
N VAL A 65 16.66 10.30 -5.42
CA VAL A 65 15.37 10.97 -5.19
C VAL A 65 14.35 10.01 -4.59
N SER A 66 14.26 8.76 -5.07
CA SER A 66 13.38 7.75 -4.46
C SER A 66 13.77 7.49 -3.00
N ASN A 67 15.04 7.22 -2.74
CA ASN A 67 15.53 6.93 -1.39
C ASN A 67 15.27 8.08 -0.41
N PHE A 68 15.41 9.33 -0.88
CA PHE A 68 15.13 10.53 -0.08
C PHE A 68 13.67 10.55 0.37
N PHE A 69 12.73 10.31 -0.55
CA PHE A 69 11.31 10.28 -0.21
C PHE A 69 10.93 9.05 0.62
N ASP A 70 11.53 7.89 0.34
CA ASP A 70 11.37 6.71 1.18
C ASP A 70 11.83 6.99 2.61
N ASN A 71 12.96 7.68 2.78
CA ASN A 71 13.49 8.07 4.08
C ASN A 71 12.56 9.02 4.84
N LEU A 72 11.90 9.95 4.16
CA LEU A 72 10.91 10.84 4.79
C LEU A 72 9.66 10.09 5.30
N GLY A 73 9.35 8.92 4.75
CA GLY A 73 8.26 8.06 5.21
C GLY A 73 8.60 7.16 6.42
N GLU A 74 9.89 6.99 6.73
CA GLU A 74 10.36 6.12 7.83
C GLU A 74 9.87 6.60 9.22
N PRO A 75 9.85 7.90 9.58
CA PRO A 75 9.32 8.37 10.86
C PRO A 75 7.83 8.06 11.06
N ILE A 76 7.05 8.14 9.99
CA ILE A 76 5.61 7.85 10.02
C ILE A 76 5.38 6.37 10.22
N THR A 77 6.14 5.56 9.48
CA THR A 77 6.15 4.11 9.67
C THR A 77 6.53 3.77 11.11
N ALA A 78 7.50 4.47 11.71
CA ALA A 78 7.87 4.27 13.10
C ALA A 78 6.72 4.62 14.07
N VAL A 79 6.07 5.77 13.89
CA VAL A 79 4.92 6.20 14.72
C VAL A 79 3.76 5.21 14.58
N ASN A 80 3.37 4.86 13.35
CA ASN A 80 2.29 3.92 13.09
C ASN A 80 2.63 2.51 13.62
N SER A 81 3.88 2.06 13.49
CA SER A 81 4.33 0.80 14.09
C SER A 81 4.19 0.80 15.62
N VAL A 82 4.48 1.92 16.29
CA VAL A 82 4.25 2.06 17.74
C VAL A 82 2.77 1.99 18.06
N LEU A 83 1.92 2.71 17.31
CA LEU A 83 0.47 2.70 17.49
C LEU A 83 -0.15 1.32 17.24
N GLN A 84 0.47 0.50 16.40
CA GLN A 84 0.08 -0.89 16.14
C GLN A 84 0.74 -1.92 17.08
N ALA A 85 1.43 -1.47 18.14
CA ALA A 85 2.15 -2.34 19.07
C ALA A 85 3.19 -3.27 18.40
N LYS A 86 3.86 -2.79 17.35
CA LYS A 86 4.91 -3.48 16.59
C LYS A 86 6.30 -2.86 16.88
N PRO A 87 6.90 -3.07 18.07
CA PRO A 87 8.14 -2.38 18.47
C PRO A 87 9.34 -2.71 17.58
N GLY A 88 9.45 -3.94 17.07
CA GLY A 88 10.54 -4.32 16.15
C GLY A 88 10.52 -3.54 14.84
N LYS A 89 9.33 -3.31 14.28
CA LYS A 89 9.14 -2.50 13.06
C LYS A 89 9.46 -1.03 13.30
N ALA A 90 9.03 -0.50 14.46
CA ALA A 90 9.30 0.87 14.85
C ALA A 90 10.81 1.14 14.96
N VAL A 91 11.54 0.25 15.65
CA VAL A 91 12.99 0.37 15.80
C VAL A 91 13.72 0.24 14.47
N ARG A 92 13.31 -0.70 13.60
CA ARG A 92 13.89 -0.83 12.25
C ARG A 92 13.70 0.46 11.45
N SER A 93 12.49 0.98 11.37
CA SER A 93 12.18 2.21 10.61
C SER A 93 12.94 3.42 11.15
N LEU A 94 13.01 3.58 12.48
CA LEU A 94 13.78 4.65 13.10
C LEU A 94 15.28 4.51 12.81
N THR A 95 15.81 3.29 12.87
CA THR A 95 17.22 3.01 12.54
C THR A 95 17.50 3.37 11.08
N ARG A 96 16.60 2.98 10.16
CA ARG A 96 16.69 3.35 8.75
C ARG A 96 16.72 4.86 8.58
N PHE A 97 15.80 5.58 9.22
CA PHE A 97 15.76 7.04 9.18
C PHE A 97 17.07 7.68 9.66
N ILE A 98 17.60 7.24 10.80
CA ILE A 98 18.83 7.80 11.39
C ILE A 98 20.01 7.56 10.46
N PHE A 99 20.26 6.32 10.04
CA PHE A 99 21.43 5.99 9.22
C PHE A 99 21.36 6.60 7.83
N ASN A 100 20.19 6.57 7.19
CA ASN A 100 20.01 7.15 5.86
C ASN A 100 20.05 8.68 5.91
N SER A 101 19.51 9.32 6.95
CA SER A 101 19.57 10.79 7.08
C SER A 101 20.97 11.30 7.39
N THR A 102 21.74 10.58 8.22
CA THR A 102 23.06 11.02 8.68
C THR A 102 24.17 10.60 7.72
N ILE A 103 24.34 9.30 7.51
CA ILE A 103 25.40 8.73 6.67
C ILE A 103 24.97 8.75 5.20
N GLY A 104 23.70 8.49 4.93
CA GLY A 104 23.15 8.43 3.58
C GLY A 104 22.84 9.78 2.93
N LEU A 105 23.36 10.90 3.46
CA LEU A 105 23.11 12.27 3.00
C LEU A 105 21.61 12.59 2.86
N PHE A 106 20.93 12.75 4.00
CA PHE A 106 19.48 13.02 4.06
C PHE A 106 18.59 11.94 3.43
N GLY A 107 19.13 10.75 3.22
CA GLY A 107 18.43 9.62 2.62
C GLY A 107 18.65 9.47 1.12
N LEU A 108 19.54 10.24 0.48
CA LEU A 108 19.91 10.01 -0.92
C LEU A 108 20.54 8.61 -1.13
N PHE A 109 21.23 8.08 -0.13
CA PHE A 109 21.82 6.75 -0.14
C PHE A 109 21.18 5.85 0.93
N ASP A 110 20.72 4.66 0.51
CA ASP A 110 20.13 3.67 1.42
C ASP A 110 21.21 2.84 2.13
N VAL A 111 21.87 3.47 3.10
CA VAL A 111 22.91 2.86 3.94
C VAL A 111 22.33 1.76 4.83
N ALA A 112 21.15 2.00 5.41
CA ALA A 112 20.50 1.04 6.28
C ALA A 112 20.08 -0.25 5.54
N GLY A 113 19.63 -0.14 4.28
CA GLY A 113 19.40 -1.30 3.43
C GLY A 113 20.68 -2.08 3.14
N ALA A 114 21.81 -1.41 2.89
CA ALA A 114 23.10 -2.06 2.72
C ALA A 114 23.60 -2.77 3.99
N MET A 115 23.14 -2.36 5.17
CA MET A 115 23.38 -3.03 6.46
C MET A 115 22.45 -4.23 6.73
N GLY A 116 21.52 -4.54 5.80
CA GLY A 116 20.57 -5.64 5.95
C GLY A 116 19.33 -5.29 6.78
N ILE A 117 19.08 -4.01 7.06
CA ILE A 117 17.86 -3.59 7.76
C ILE A 117 16.72 -3.55 6.74
N GLU A 118 15.77 -4.47 6.86
CA GLU A 118 14.61 -4.50 5.96
C GLU A 118 13.76 -3.24 6.09
N ARG A 119 13.28 -2.72 4.95
CA ARG A 119 12.30 -1.63 4.91
C ARG A 119 10.89 -2.20 5.05
N GLU A 120 10.10 -1.58 5.92
CA GLU A 120 8.67 -1.85 6.07
C GLU A 120 7.94 -0.51 5.96
N ARG A 121 6.63 -0.54 5.66
CA ARG A 121 5.81 0.67 5.59
C ARG A 121 4.54 0.46 6.38
N GLU A 122 4.18 1.45 7.18
CA GLU A 122 2.99 1.47 8.01
C GLU A 122 2.39 2.88 7.95
N ASP A 123 1.10 2.96 7.67
CA ASP A 123 0.34 4.21 7.57
C ASP A 123 -0.85 4.19 8.55
N LEU A 124 -1.52 5.32 8.70
CA LEU A 124 -2.68 5.45 9.59
C LEU A 124 -3.85 4.57 9.14
N GLY A 125 -3.99 4.29 7.84
CA GLY A 125 -5.02 3.36 7.34
C GLY A 125 -4.82 1.96 7.93
N GLN A 126 -3.59 1.46 7.88
CA GLN A 126 -3.17 0.20 8.50
C GLN A 126 -3.29 0.24 10.03
N THR A 127 -2.95 1.37 10.66
CA THR A 127 -3.14 1.54 12.11
C THR A 127 -4.60 1.44 12.51
N LEU A 128 -5.49 2.13 11.79
CA LEU A 128 -6.93 2.05 12.02
C LEU A 128 -7.45 0.62 11.77
N ALA A 129 -6.92 -0.07 10.75
CA ALA A 129 -7.22 -1.48 10.48
C ALA A 129 -6.85 -2.38 11.67
N TYR A 130 -5.66 -2.19 12.25
CA TYR A 130 -5.18 -2.93 13.41
C TYR A 130 -6.12 -2.79 14.62
N TRP A 131 -6.72 -1.62 14.80
CA TRP A 131 -7.69 -1.32 15.86
C TRP A 131 -9.15 -1.68 15.51
N GLY A 132 -9.38 -2.39 14.40
CA GLY A 132 -10.70 -2.92 14.04
C GLY A 132 -11.59 -1.94 13.27
N VAL A 133 -11.05 -0.82 12.77
CA VAL A 133 -11.78 0.06 11.86
C VAL A 133 -11.85 -0.60 10.48
N GLY A 134 -13.08 -0.91 10.05
CA GLY A 134 -13.33 -1.45 8.71
C GLY A 134 -12.83 -0.51 7.61
N SER A 135 -12.51 -1.07 6.44
CA SER A 135 -12.08 -0.30 5.26
C SER A 135 -13.12 0.75 4.82
N GLY A 136 -14.40 0.46 5.06
CA GLY A 136 -15.50 1.24 4.49
C GLY A 136 -15.63 1.03 2.98
N PRO A 137 -16.50 1.80 2.30
CA PRO A 137 -16.77 1.62 0.88
C PRO A 137 -15.51 1.82 0.03
N TYR A 138 -15.38 0.98 -1.00
CA TYR A 138 -14.35 1.10 -2.01
C TYR A 138 -14.57 2.33 -2.89
N LEU A 139 -13.50 3.09 -3.14
CA LEU A 139 -13.57 4.33 -3.91
C LEU A 139 -12.32 4.50 -4.78
N VAL A 140 -12.51 4.72 -6.06
CA VAL A 140 -11.44 5.11 -6.98
C VAL A 140 -11.35 6.63 -7.01
N LEU A 141 -10.19 7.14 -6.63
CA LEU A 141 -9.87 8.55 -6.62
C LEU A 141 -9.26 8.97 -7.96
N PRO A 142 -9.55 10.19 -8.45
CA PRO A 142 -8.89 10.72 -9.63
C PRO A 142 -7.38 10.85 -9.36
N ILE A 143 -6.56 10.39 -10.31
CA ILE A 143 -5.09 10.34 -10.31
C ILE A 143 -4.49 9.39 -9.26
N LEU A 144 -5.04 9.37 -8.05
CA LEU A 144 -4.54 8.63 -6.89
C LEU A 144 -4.86 7.11 -6.93
N GLY A 145 -5.85 6.69 -7.73
CA GLY A 145 -6.17 5.28 -7.92
C GLY A 145 -7.18 4.71 -6.91
N PRO A 146 -7.27 3.37 -6.81
CA PRO A 146 -8.07 2.66 -5.80
C PRO A 146 -7.76 3.16 -4.39
N SER A 147 -8.77 3.17 -3.51
CA SER A 147 -8.66 3.46 -2.07
C SER A 147 -9.93 2.97 -1.38
N ASN A 148 -9.97 3.03 -0.06
CA ASN A 148 -11.21 2.97 0.72
C ASN A 148 -11.31 4.19 1.65
N LEU A 149 -12.47 4.36 2.31
CA LEU A 149 -12.73 5.54 3.14
C LEU A 149 -11.76 5.67 4.32
N ARG A 150 -11.39 4.55 4.94
CA ARG A 150 -10.42 4.51 6.04
C ARG A 150 -9.03 4.95 5.55
N ASP A 151 -8.57 4.37 4.45
CA ASP A 151 -7.24 4.64 3.91
C ASP A 151 -7.16 6.07 3.35
N LEU A 152 -8.26 6.64 2.83
CA LEU A 152 -8.35 8.05 2.49
C LEU A 152 -8.20 8.95 3.73
N GLY A 153 -8.86 8.59 4.83
CA GLY A 153 -8.70 9.28 6.11
C GLY A 153 -7.28 9.18 6.65
N GLY A 154 -6.67 8.00 6.54
CA GLY A 154 -5.26 7.76 6.89
C GLY A 154 -4.31 8.65 6.10
N ARG A 155 -4.45 8.70 4.77
CA ARG A 155 -3.66 9.57 3.89
C ARG A 155 -3.80 11.06 4.21
N ILE A 156 -4.98 11.51 4.65
CA ILE A 156 -5.18 12.90 5.07
C ILE A 156 -4.49 13.15 6.41
N GLY A 157 -4.55 12.21 7.35
CA GLY A 157 -3.88 12.30 8.65
C GLY A 157 -2.36 12.22 8.55
N ASP A 158 -1.84 11.45 7.59
CA ASP A 158 -0.40 11.26 7.37
C ASP A 158 0.23 12.36 6.51
N ARG A 159 -0.56 13.10 5.70
CA ARG A 159 -0.10 14.22 4.85
C ARG A 159 0.83 15.26 5.50
N PRO A 160 0.62 15.74 6.74
CA PRO A 160 1.55 16.67 7.37
C PRO A 160 2.91 16.05 7.70
N LEU A 161 3.00 14.71 7.76
CA LEU A 161 4.20 13.97 8.14
C LEU A 161 4.84 13.23 6.93
N SER A 162 4.06 12.89 5.89
CA SER A 162 4.47 12.18 4.65
C SER A 162 4.26 13.08 3.44
N PRO A 163 5.30 13.74 2.91
CA PRO A 163 5.17 14.46 1.66
C PRO A 163 4.90 13.53 0.46
N VAL A 164 5.16 12.22 0.59
CA VAL A 164 5.16 11.26 -0.53
C VAL A 164 4.39 9.98 -0.20
N ASP A 165 3.08 10.11 -0.04
CA ASP A 165 2.16 8.98 -0.15
C ASP A 165 1.73 8.74 -1.61
N TRP A 166 2.72 8.44 -2.45
CA TRP A 166 2.52 8.14 -3.88
C TRP A 166 3.02 6.77 -4.33
N GLN A 167 3.51 5.91 -3.42
CA GLN A 167 4.37 4.83 -3.87
C GLN A 167 3.90 3.38 -3.76
N ASN A 168 2.76 3.02 -3.16
CA ASN A 168 2.27 1.63 -3.27
C ASN A 168 0.76 1.50 -3.00
N GLU A 169 -0.07 1.75 -4.02
CA GLU A 169 -1.41 1.17 -4.13
C GLU A 169 -1.75 0.90 -5.61
N VAL A 170 -0.73 0.54 -6.40
CA VAL A 170 -0.89 -0.08 -7.73
C VAL A 170 -0.56 -1.56 -7.59
N GLY A 171 -1.27 -2.21 -6.67
CA GLY A 171 -1.08 -3.60 -6.29
C GLY A 171 -2.37 -4.42 -6.38
N VAL A 172 -3.23 -4.15 -7.37
CA VAL A 172 -4.39 -5.03 -7.67
C VAL A 172 -4.72 -5.12 -9.18
N THR A 173 -3.77 -4.83 -10.08
CA THR A 173 -3.99 -4.97 -11.53
C THR A 173 -3.28 -6.18 -12.15
N GLU A 174 -2.58 -7.00 -11.37
CA GLU A 174 -1.96 -8.25 -11.86
C GLU A 174 -2.79 -9.53 -11.62
N LEU A 175 -4.04 -9.43 -11.14
CA LEU A 175 -4.89 -10.60 -10.84
C LEU A 175 -6.12 -10.78 -11.74
N MET A 176 -6.25 -10.03 -12.83
CA MET A 176 -7.41 -10.13 -13.74
C MET A 176 -7.06 -10.28 -15.24
N ILE A 177 -5.83 -10.67 -15.55
CA ILE A 177 -5.46 -11.13 -16.90
C ILE A 177 -4.56 -12.37 -16.77
N ALA A 178 -5.22 -13.50 -16.55
CA ALA A 178 -4.81 -14.80 -17.06
C ALA A 178 -5.92 -15.29 -17.98
#